data_AF-A0A645FXY2-F1
#
_entry.id   AF-A0A645FXY2-F1
#
_cell.length_a   1.000
_cell.length_b   1.000
_cell.length_c   1.000
_cell.angle_alpha   90.00
_cell.angle_beta   90.00
_cell.angle_gamma   90.00
#
_symmetry.space_group_name_H-M   'P 1'
#
loop_
_entity.id
_entity.type
_entity.pdbx_description
1 polymer ?
#
loop_
_entity_poly.entity_id
_entity_poly.type
_entity_poly.pdbx_seq_one_letter_code
_entity_poly.pdbx_strand_id
1 'polypeptide(L)'
;MRALLEAEAWDGPSIVIAYSTCIAHGIDMQTSMTHQANAVATGYWPLYRFRPTEESEGIPLHLDSKAPVGAVADYMADEARYAMLRRSNPERAAQLFALAQADADERWHYYSQLAGVQRALPADHGDAASEAESGPKES
;
A
#
# COMPACT_ATOMS: atom_id res chain seq x y z
N MET A 1 -9.15 1.32 -9.78
CA MET A 1 -10.44 0.64 -9.52
C MET A 1 -10.29 -0.79 -9.01
N ARG A 2 -9.28 -1.56 -9.46
CA ARG A 2 -9.05 -2.96 -9.07
C ARG A 2 -9.09 -3.25 -7.56
N ALA A 3 -8.40 -2.45 -6.74
CA ALA A 3 -8.35 -2.65 -5.29
C ALA A 3 -9.73 -2.60 -4.61
N LEU A 4 -10.62 -1.70 -5.04
CA LEU A 4 -11.97 -1.57 -4.46
C LEU A 4 -12.84 -2.78 -4.80
N LEU A 5 -12.77 -3.25 -6.05
CA LEU A 5 -13.51 -4.44 -6.49
C LEU A 5 -13.03 -5.70 -5.79
N GLU A 6 -11.71 -5.87 -5.64
CA GLU A 6 -11.15 -7.02 -4.92
C GLU A 6 -11.49 -6.99 -3.43
N ALA A 7 -11.48 -5.80 -2.81
CA ALA A 7 -11.84 -5.64 -1.40
C ALA A 7 -13.33 -5.94 -1.12
N GLU A 8 -14.21 -5.54 -2.04
CA GLU A 8 -15.65 -5.79 -1.95
C GLU A 8 -16.02 -7.25 -2.22
N ALA A 9 -15.34 -7.89 -3.16
CA ALA A 9 -15.59 -9.30 -3.50
C ALA A 9 -14.96 -10.31 -2.52
N TRP A 10 -14.14 -9.86 -1.56
CA TRP A 10 -13.49 -10.74 -0.60
C TRP A 10 -14.43 -11.09 0.56
N ASP A 11 -14.67 -12.39 0.77
CA ASP A 11 -15.50 -12.91 1.86
C ASP A 11 -14.73 -12.91 3.20
N GLY A 12 -14.38 -11.71 3.66
CA GLY A 12 -13.58 -11.51 4.86
C GLY A 12 -13.26 -10.03 5.10
N PRO A 13 -12.42 -9.73 6.10
CA PRO A 13 -12.05 -8.36 6.38
C PRO A 13 -11.20 -7.76 5.27
N SER A 14 -11.55 -6.56 4.84
CA SER A 14 -10.84 -5.79 3.81
C SER A 14 -10.43 -4.42 4.33
N ILE A 15 -9.19 -4.00 4.02
CA ILE A 15 -8.65 -2.68 4.38
C ILE A 15 -8.20 -1.95 3.12
N VAL A 16 -8.68 -0.72 2.93
CA VAL A 16 -8.26 0.17 1.85
C VAL A 16 -7.71 1.46 2.45
N ILE A 17 -6.43 1.75 2.21
CA ILE A 17 -5.77 2.98 2.65
C ILE A 17 -5.57 3.87 1.43
N ALA A 18 -6.38 4.94 1.33
CA ALA A 18 -6.32 5.89 0.22
C ALA A 18 -5.51 7.14 0.62
N TYR A 19 -4.54 7.52 -0.21
CA TYR A 19 -3.87 8.81 -0.06
C TYR A 19 -4.85 9.94 -0.35
N SER A 20 -5.09 10.78 0.65
CA SER A 20 -6.02 11.91 0.55
C SER A 20 -5.25 13.21 0.74
N THR A 21 -5.25 14.03 -0.29
CA THR A 21 -4.72 15.40 -0.25
C THR A 21 -5.62 16.28 0.62
N CYS A 22 -5.00 17.20 1.36
CA CYS A 22 -5.69 18.12 2.25
C CYS A 22 -5.09 19.52 2.14
N ILE A 23 -5.91 20.55 2.39
CA ILE A 23 -5.44 21.94 2.49
C ILE A 23 -4.28 22.11 3.48
N ALA A 24 -4.22 21.25 4.51
CA ALA A 24 -3.15 21.25 5.52
C ALA A 24 -1.78 20.82 4.94
N HIS A 25 -1.75 20.17 3.77
CA HIS A 25 -0.49 19.90 3.08
C HIS A 25 0.10 21.19 2.50
N GLY A 26 -0.75 22.19 2.23
CA GLY A 26 -0.34 23.48 1.67
C GLY A 26 0.12 23.36 0.22
N ILE A 27 -0.68 22.65 -0.58
CA ILE A 27 -0.57 22.56 -2.04
C ILE A 27 -1.71 23.34 -2.69
N ASP A 28 -1.57 23.65 -3.98
CA ASP A 28 -2.72 24.08 -4.78
C ASP A 28 -3.69 22.91 -4.97
N MET A 29 -4.90 23.01 -4.42
CA MET A 29 -5.88 21.93 -4.51
C MET A 29 -6.37 21.68 -5.95
N GLN A 30 -6.19 22.63 -6.88
CA GLN A 30 -6.46 22.40 -8.30
C GLN A 30 -5.51 21.36 -8.91
N THR A 31 -4.29 21.19 -8.36
CA THR A 31 -3.30 20.23 -8.83
C THR A 31 -3.32 18.91 -8.04
N SER A 32 -4.29 18.73 -7.14
CA SER A 32 -4.40 17.59 -6.24
C SER A 32 -4.22 16.22 -6.92
N MET A 33 -4.85 16.00 -8.08
CA MET A 33 -4.74 14.72 -8.80
C MET A 33 -3.32 14.45 -9.29
N THR A 34 -2.66 15.47 -9.85
CA THR A 34 -1.25 15.40 -10.26
C THR A 34 -0.36 15.16 -9.04
N HIS A 35 -0.66 15.81 -7.92
CA HIS A 35 0.10 15.64 -6.68
C HIS A 35 0.03 14.21 -6.14
N GLN A 36 -1.14 13.57 -6.19
CA GLN A 36 -1.28 12.15 -5.85
C GLN A 36 -0.49 11.26 -6.79
N ALA A 37 -0.49 11.55 -8.10
CA ALA A 37 0.32 10.81 -9.07
C ALA A 37 1.82 10.95 -8.78
N ASN A 38 2.29 12.15 -8.42
CA ASN A 38 3.68 12.41 -8.05
C ASN A 38 4.09 11.71 -6.75
N ALA A 39 3.19 11.62 -5.77
CA ALA A 39 3.43 10.86 -4.53
C ALA A 39 3.71 9.38 -4.84
N VAL A 40 2.98 8.79 -5.79
CA VAL A 40 3.22 7.42 -6.23
C VAL A 40 4.50 7.32 -7.06
N ALA A 41 4.70 8.24 -8.00
CA ALA A 41 5.83 8.24 -8.92
C ALA A 41 7.17 8.31 -8.18
N THR A 42 7.29 9.17 -7.17
CA THR A 42 8.52 9.34 -6.37
C THR A 42 8.73 8.23 -5.34
N GLY A 43 7.81 7.28 -5.19
CA GLY A 43 7.89 6.24 -4.15
C GLY A 43 7.49 6.72 -2.76
N TYR A 44 7.10 7.98 -2.59
CA TYR A 44 6.56 8.49 -1.33
C TYR A 44 5.36 7.65 -0.85
N TRP A 45 4.45 7.30 -1.77
CA TRP A 45 3.27 6.48 -1.53
C TRP A 45 3.19 5.27 -2.50
N PRO A 46 3.83 4.13 -2.19
CA PRO A 46 3.76 2.94 -3.05
C PRO A 46 2.34 2.35 -3.06
N LEU A 47 1.96 1.76 -4.19
CA LEU A 47 0.66 1.10 -4.37
C LEU A 47 0.87 -0.41 -4.41
N TYR A 48 0.18 -1.12 -3.52
CA TYR A 48 0.17 -2.58 -3.51
C TYR A 48 -1.20 -3.09 -3.07
N ARG A 49 -1.45 -4.37 -3.38
CA ARG A 49 -2.63 -5.12 -2.93
C ARG A 49 -2.17 -6.42 -2.30
N PHE A 50 -2.80 -6.80 -1.20
CA PHE A 50 -2.59 -8.11 -0.59
C PHE A 50 -3.89 -8.90 -0.71
N ARG A 51 -3.88 -9.97 -1.49
CA ARG A 51 -5.01 -10.89 -1.64
C ARG A 51 -4.63 -12.23 -1.02
N PRO A 52 -5.25 -12.64 0.10
CA PRO A 52 -5.01 -13.96 0.68
C PRO A 52 -5.35 -15.08 -0.31
N THR A 53 -4.65 -16.21 -0.19
CA THR A 53 -4.86 -17.41 -1.02
C THR A 53 -4.57 -18.66 -0.19
N GLU A 54 -5.25 -19.76 -0.48
CA GLU A 54 -4.98 -21.09 0.10
C GLU A 54 -4.02 -21.91 -0.78
N GLU A 55 -3.71 -21.41 -1.99
CA GLU A 55 -2.77 -22.07 -2.89
C GLU A 55 -1.36 -22.04 -2.29
N SER A 56 -0.77 -23.22 -2.10
CA SER A 56 0.57 -23.37 -1.50
C SER A 56 1.67 -22.58 -2.21
N GLU A 57 1.55 -22.40 -3.54
CA GLU A 57 2.47 -21.61 -4.37
C GLU A 57 1.97 -20.19 -4.67
N GLY A 58 0.85 -19.78 -4.06
CA GLY A 58 0.22 -18.49 -4.31
C GLY A 58 1.03 -17.32 -3.75
N ILE A 59 1.11 -16.24 -4.52
CA ILE A 59 1.79 -14.99 -4.13
C ILE A 59 0.71 -13.94 -3.80
N PRO A 60 0.47 -13.64 -2.52
CA PRO A 60 -0.65 -12.78 -2.13
C PRO A 60 -0.38 -11.29 -2.33
N LEU A 61 0.89 -10.87 -2.26
CA LEU A 61 1.25 -9.45 -2.39
C LEU A 61 1.52 -9.11 -3.86
N HIS A 62 0.79 -8.13 -4.38
CA HIS A 62 0.99 -7.57 -5.71
C HIS A 62 1.42 -6.10 -5.58
N LEU A 63 2.64 -5.78 -6.02
CA LEU A 63 3.11 -4.40 -6.10
C LEU A 63 2.63 -3.77 -7.42
N ASP A 64 1.72 -2.80 -7.34
CA ASP A 64 1.12 -2.12 -8.50
C ASP A 64 1.93 -0.88 -8.93
N SER A 65 2.65 -0.24 -8.00
CA SER A 65 3.55 0.87 -8.31
C SER A 65 4.83 0.38 -8.97
N LYS A 66 5.27 1.08 -10.02
CA LYS A 66 6.58 0.87 -10.65
C LYS A 66 7.71 1.30 -9.71
N ALA A 67 8.95 1.04 -10.13
CA ALA A 67 10.13 1.62 -9.48
C ALA A 67 9.99 3.15 -9.38
N PRO A 68 10.39 3.76 -8.24
CA PRO A 68 10.34 5.20 -8.06
C PRO A 68 11.10 5.94 -9.17
N VAL A 69 10.55 7.07 -9.60
CA VAL A 69 11.14 8.00 -10.56
C VAL A 69 11.09 9.40 -9.95
N GLY A 70 12.26 10.06 -9.92
CA GLY A 70 12.43 11.36 -9.27
C GLY A 70 12.75 11.23 -7.78
N ALA A 71 13.07 12.36 -7.13
CA ALA A 71 13.39 12.38 -5.71
C ALA A 71 12.14 12.65 -4.87
N VAL A 72 12.00 11.92 -3.77
CA VAL A 72 11.00 12.20 -2.72
C VAL A 72 11.18 13.60 -2.15
N ALA A 73 12.42 14.07 -2.06
CA ALA A 73 12.73 15.42 -1.61
C ALA A 73 12.07 16.51 -2.49
N ASP A 74 11.98 16.28 -3.80
CA ASP A 74 11.32 17.21 -4.73
C ASP A 74 9.81 17.23 -4.49
N TYR A 75 9.19 16.05 -4.35
CA TYR A 75 7.77 15.94 -3.99
C TYR A 75 7.46 16.63 -2.65
N MET A 76 8.28 16.42 -1.63
CA MET A 76 8.13 17.08 -0.34
C MET A 76 8.35 18.59 -0.45
N ALA A 77 9.21 19.05 -1.34
CA ALA A 77 9.49 20.47 -1.49
C ALA A 77 8.29 21.29 -2.00
N ASP A 78 7.36 20.64 -2.70
CA ASP A 78 6.12 21.23 -3.24
C ASP A 78 5.04 21.48 -2.17
N GLU A 79 5.18 20.91 -0.96
CA GLU A 79 4.20 21.06 0.10
C GLU A 79 4.65 22.06 1.18
N ALA A 80 3.79 23.01 1.53
CA ALA A 80 4.11 24.02 2.54
C ALA A 80 4.43 23.41 3.92
N ARG A 81 3.83 22.26 4.26
CA ARG A 81 4.09 21.55 5.53
C ARG A 81 5.57 21.16 5.71
N TYR A 82 6.29 20.92 4.62
CA TYR A 82 7.73 20.65 4.66
C TYR A 82 8.56 21.91 4.42
N ALA A 83 8.07 22.82 3.57
CA ALA A 83 8.75 24.09 3.31
C ALA A 83 8.95 24.95 4.58
N MET A 84 8.01 24.86 5.55
CA MET A 84 8.15 25.52 6.84
C MET A 84 9.43 25.11 7.58
N LEU A 85 9.73 23.81 7.65
CA LEU A 85 10.94 23.30 8.30
C LEU A 85 12.20 23.72 7.56
N ARG A 86 12.19 23.67 6.22
CA ARG A 86 13.32 24.11 5.39
C ARG A 86 13.69 25.57 5.64
N ARG A 87 12.71 26.44 5.96
CA ARG A 87 12.95 27.85 6.31
C ARG A 87 13.45 28.04 7.74
N SER A 88 12.86 27.34 8.71
CA SER A 88 13.19 27.54 10.13
C SER A 88 14.46 26.81 10.57
N ASN A 89 14.77 25.67 9.96
CA ASN A 89 15.97 24.88 10.26
C ASN A 89 16.46 24.11 9.01
N PRO A 90 17.24 24.78 8.13
CA PRO A 90 17.68 24.19 6.86
C PRO A 90 18.54 22.93 7.02
N GLU A 91 19.43 22.89 8.02
CA GLU A 91 20.31 21.75 8.27
C GLU A 91 19.50 20.51 8.67
N ARG A 92 18.54 20.68 9.60
CA ARG A 92 17.67 19.59 10.01
C ARG A 92 16.75 19.14 8.89
N ALA A 93 16.25 20.06 8.07
CA ALA A 93 15.44 19.73 6.90
C ALA A 93 16.22 18.86 5.91
N ALA A 94 17.46 19.21 5.59
CA ALA A 94 18.31 18.45 4.68
C ALA A 94 18.54 17.01 5.18
N GLN A 95 18.83 16.85 6.48
CA GLN A 95 18.97 15.53 7.10
C GLN A 95 17.68 14.70 6.99
N LEU A 96 16.53 15.28 7.33
CA LEU A 96 15.25 14.57 7.31
C LEU A 96 14.78 14.23 5.89
N PHE A 97 15.10 15.07 4.90
CA PHE A 97 14.77 14.79 3.51
C PHE A 97 15.62 13.64 2.95
N ALA A 98 16.90 13.58 3.32
CA ALA A 98 17.77 12.45 2.97
C ALA A 98 17.27 11.14 3.60
N LEU A 99 16.85 11.18 4.86
CA LEU A 99 16.24 10.03 5.55
C LEU A 99 14.92 9.61 4.87
N ALA A 100 14.05 10.56 4.53
CA ALA A 100 12.79 10.27 3.85
C ALA A 100 13.00 9.61 2.47
N GLN A 101 14.04 10.04 1.73
CA GLN A 101 14.43 9.40 0.47
C GLN A 101 14.88 7.95 0.71
N ALA A 102 15.82 7.74 1.64
CA ALA A 102 16.32 6.40 1.96
C ALA A 102 15.18 5.46 2.43
N ASP A 103 14.26 5.95 3.25
CA ASP A 103 13.10 5.19 3.72
C ASP A 103 12.15 4.82 2.57
N ALA A 104 11.95 5.70 1.59
CA ALA A 104 11.12 5.41 0.43
C ALA A 104 11.77 4.36 -0.49
N ASP A 105 13.07 4.49 -0.73
CA ASP A 105 13.86 3.56 -1.53
C ASP A 105 13.85 2.16 -0.89
N GLU A 106 14.13 2.08 0.42
CA GLU A 106 14.12 0.82 1.17
C GLU A 106 12.72 0.21 1.23
N ARG A 107 11.68 1.01 1.50
CA ARG A 107 10.29 0.54 1.54
C ARG A 107 9.87 -0.07 0.20
N TRP A 108 10.24 0.57 -0.91
CA TRP A 108 9.96 0.03 -2.23
C TRP A 108 10.74 -1.27 -2.49
N HIS A 109 12.03 -1.29 -2.13
CA HIS A 109 12.86 -2.49 -2.25
C HIS A 109 12.28 -3.67 -1.49
N TYR A 110 11.91 -3.45 -0.22
CA TYR A 110 11.27 -4.45 0.63
C TYR A 110 9.98 -4.99 0.02
N TYR A 111 9.05 -4.13 -0.42
CA TYR A 111 7.80 -4.59 -1.03
C TYR A 111 8.02 -5.28 -2.38
N SER A 112 9.05 -4.90 -3.14
CA SER A 112 9.40 -5.58 -4.39
C SER A 112 9.85 -7.03 -4.14
N GLN A 113 10.58 -7.28 -3.05
CA GLN A 113 10.95 -8.63 -2.63
C GLN A 113 9.73 -9.42 -2.13
N LEU A 114 8.88 -8.80 -1.32
CA LEU A 114 7.65 -9.43 -0.82
C LEU A 114 6.67 -9.82 -1.94
N ALA A 115 6.67 -9.07 -3.04
CA ALA A 115 5.86 -9.40 -4.22
C ALA A 115 6.30 -10.69 -4.93
N GLY A 116 7.37 -11.35 -4.47
CA GLY A 116 7.79 -12.69 -4.90
C GLY A 116 7.63 -13.78 -3.85
N VAL A 117 7.14 -13.45 -2.64
CA VAL A 117 7.03 -14.42 -1.54
C VAL A 117 5.75 -15.24 -1.68
N GLN A 118 5.92 -16.55 -1.82
CA GLN A 118 4.81 -17.51 -1.76
C GLN A 118 4.31 -17.62 -0.32
N ARG A 119 2.99 -17.48 -0.14
CA ARG A 119 2.35 -17.59 1.17
C ARG A 119 0.89 -17.98 1.00
N ALA A 120 0.53 -19.10 1.63
CA ALA A 120 -0.84 -19.55 1.76
C ALA A 120 -1.41 -19.22 3.17
N LEU A 121 -2.72 -19.01 3.24
CA LEU A 121 -3.45 -19.10 4.50
C LEU A 121 -3.41 -20.55 4.99
N PRO A 122 -3.25 -20.79 6.30
CA PRO A 122 -3.48 -22.11 6.87
C PRO A 122 -4.93 -22.51 6.56
N ALA A 123 -5.13 -23.68 5.96
CA ALA A 123 -6.48 -24.21 5.77
C ALA A 123 -7.11 -24.44 7.14
N ASP A 124 -8.27 -23.83 7.39
CA ASP A 124 -9.10 -24.23 8.51
C ASP A 124 -9.82 -25.52 8.11
N HIS A 125 -9.31 -26.66 8.57
CA HIS A 125 -10.02 -27.94 8.46
C HIS A 125 -11.12 -28.06 9.54
N GLY A 126 -11.79 -26.95 9.87
CA GLY A 126 -12.92 -26.89 10.79
C GLY A 126 -14.24 -26.78 10.02
N ASP A 127 -15.19 -27.67 10.36
CA ASP A 127 -16.60 -27.74 9.91
C ASP A 127 -16.98 -28.56 8.66
N ALA A 128 -16.05 -29.22 7.97
CA ALA A 128 -16.44 -30.29 7.02
C ALA A 128 -16.95 -31.58 7.72
N ALA A 129 -16.88 -31.65 9.06
CA ALA A 129 -17.36 -32.79 9.84
C ALA A 129 -18.83 -32.68 10.28
N SER A 130 -19.52 -31.56 10.05
CA SER A 130 -20.91 -31.38 10.52
C SER A 130 -22.00 -31.79 9.51
N GLU A 131 -21.66 -32.01 8.24
CA GLU A 131 -22.64 -32.43 7.22
C GLU A 131 -22.67 -33.94 6.94
N ALA A 132 -21.75 -34.72 7.50
CA ALA A 132 -21.66 -36.17 7.27
C ALA A 132 -22.59 -37.03 8.18
N GLU A 133 -23.30 -36.45 9.16
CA GLU A 133 -24.16 -37.21 10.09
C GLU A 133 -25.66 -37.23 9.73
N SER A 134 -26.09 -36.71 8.58
CA SER A 134 -27.48 -36.87 8.11
C SER A 134 -27.64 -38.04 7.11
N GLY A 135 -27.35 -39.26 7.58
CA GLY A 135 -27.66 -40.50 6.86
C GLY A 135 -29.19 -40.75 6.71
N PRO A 136 -29.61 -41.57 5.74
CA PRO A 136 -30.98 -41.62 5.25
C PRO A 136 -31.95 -42.26 6.25
N LYS A 137 -33.11 -41.61 6.48
CA LYS A 137 -34.27 -42.26 7.09
C LYS A 137 -34.99 -43.11 6.04
N GLU A 138 -34.86 -44.43 6.17
CA GLU A 138 -35.75 -45.40 5.53
C GLU A 138 -37.19 -45.25 6.05
N SER A 139 -38.18 -45.27 5.15
CA SER A 139 -39.54 -45.80 5.35
C SER A 139 -40.20 -46.02 3.99
#